data_AF-A0A1W9PPK5-F1
#
_entry.id   AF-A0A1W9PPK5-F1
#
_cell.length_a   1.000
_cell.length_b   1.000
_cell.length_c   1.000
_cell.angle_alpha   90.00
_cell.angle_beta   90.00
_cell.angle_gamma   90.00
#
_symmetry.space_group_name_H-M   'P 1'
#
loop_
_entity.id
_entity.type
_entity.pdbx_description
1 polymer ?
#
loop_
_entity_poly.entity_id
_entity_poly.type
_entity_poly.pdbx_seq_one_letter_code
_entity_poly.pdbx_strand_id
1 'polypeptide(L)'
;MQTFCSPRWAFSVSAEVFRPKPKVESAVIEIFFKSPYAAEVDDVSRYMRLVKTAFQQRRKKLRNSLRGVVDFSSAIACNFDFDRRPEQISIEQWINLYKNWIPPEKNC
;
A
#
# COMPACT_ATOMS: atom_id res chain seq x y z
N MET A 1 2.36 -4.38 -2.85
CA MET A 1 2.21 -5.73 -3.43
C MET A 1 0.90 -5.84 -4.21
N GLN A 2 -0.27 -5.67 -3.58
CA GLN A 2 -1.57 -5.85 -4.24
C GLN A 2 -1.84 -4.90 -5.42
N THR A 3 -1.23 -3.71 -5.44
CA THR A 3 -1.31 -2.80 -6.59
C THR A 3 -0.71 -3.41 -7.86
N PHE A 4 0.35 -4.21 -7.74
CA PHE A 4 1.10 -4.76 -8.87
C PHE A 4 0.80 -6.24 -9.14
N CYS A 5 0.25 -6.95 -8.16
CA CYS A 5 -0.07 -8.37 -8.27
C CYS A 5 -1.42 -8.66 -7.63
N SER A 6 -2.14 -9.66 -8.15
CA SER A 6 -3.36 -10.20 -7.54
C SER A 6 -3.01 -11.49 -6.79
N PRO A 7 -2.81 -11.46 -5.46
CA PRO A 7 -2.58 -12.67 -4.69
C PRO A 7 -3.90 -13.44 -4.51
N ARG A 8 -3.85 -14.76 -4.61
CA ARG A 8 -4.94 -15.68 -4.30
C ARG A 8 -4.51 -16.67 -3.23
N TRP A 9 -5.39 -16.91 -2.28
CA TRP A 9 -5.22 -18.01 -1.35
C TRP A 9 -5.40 -19.35 -2.08
N ALA A 10 -4.41 -20.25 -1.97
CA ALA A 10 -4.53 -21.60 -2.50
C ALA A 10 -5.01 -22.55 -1.40
N PHE A 11 -4.15 -22.82 -0.40
CA PHE A 11 -4.48 -23.70 0.72
C PHE A 11 -3.51 -23.53 1.91
N SER A 12 -3.95 -23.95 3.11
CA SER A 12 -3.09 -24.06 4.29
C SER A 12 -2.21 -25.31 4.23
N VAL A 13 -1.01 -25.23 4.79
CA VAL A 13 -0.08 -26.36 4.94
C VAL A 13 0.22 -26.55 6.42
N SER A 14 -0.11 -27.73 6.94
CA SER A 14 0.13 -28.10 8.33
C SER A 14 1.61 -28.03 8.68
N ALA A 15 1.95 -27.59 9.90
CA ALA A 15 3.31 -27.68 10.41
C ALA A 15 3.86 -29.12 10.42
N GLU A 16 3.00 -30.14 10.46
CA GLU A 16 3.39 -31.56 10.58
C GLU A 16 4.14 -32.12 9.37
N VAL A 17 3.97 -31.52 8.19
CA VAL A 17 4.61 -32.01 6.96
C VAL A 17 6.05 -31.51 6.80
N PHE A 18 6.54 -30.66 7.70
CA PHE A 18 7.90 -30.09 7.66
C PHE A 18 8.86 -30.78 8.62
N ARG A 19 10.16 -30.81 8.27
CA ARG A 19 11.25 -31.26 9.15
C ARG A 19 12.42 -30.27 9.13
N PRO A 20 12.80 -29.68 10.29
CA PRO A 20 12.14 -29.78 11.61
C PRO A 20 10.75 -29.10 11.63
N LYS A 21 9.87 -29.53 12.55
CA LYS A 21 8.49 -28.99 12.67
C LYS A 21 8.53 -27.52 13.12
N PRO A 22 7.95 -26.57 12.36
CA PRO A 22 7.84 -25.17 12.77
C PRO A 22 6.78 -24.98 13.87
N LYS A 23 6.81 -23.82 14.56
CA LYS A 23 5.84 -23.44 15.61
C LYS A 23 4.55 -22.80 15.06
N VAL A 24 4.45 -22.64 13.74
CA VAL A 24 3.38 -21.92 13.06
C VAL A 24 2.88 -22.70 11.85
N GLU A 25 1.62 -22.46 11.49
CA GLU A 25 1.04 -22.97 10.25
C GLU A 25 1.61 -22.24 9.03
N SER A 26 1.67 -22.96 7.90
CA SER A 26 2.10 -22.40 6.62
C SER A 26 0.92 -22.25 5.66
N ALA A 27 1.12 -21.50 4.58
CA ALA A 27 0.12 -21.34 3.53
C ALA A 27 0.78 -21.25 2.15
N VAL A 28 0.11 -21.79 1.14
CA VAL A 28 0.46 -21.59 -0.26
C VAL A 28 -0.42 -20.47 -0.81
N ILE A 29 0.23 -19.48 -1.43
CA ILE A 29 -0.44 -18.40 -2.17
C ILE A 29 -0.01 -18.42 -3.63
N GLU A 30 -0.95 -18.15 -4.51
CA GLU A 30 -0.70 -17.93 -5.93
C GLU A 30 -0.59 -16.42 -6.16
N ILE A 31 0.41 -15.98 -6.94
CA ILE A 31 0.60 -14.56 -7.23
C ILE A 31 0.49 -14.38 -8.74
N PHE A 32 -0.54 -13.64 -9.17
CA PHE A 32 -0.71 -13.26 -10.56
C PHE A 32 -0.17 -11.84 -10.77
N PHE A 33 0.82 -11.65 -11.65
CA PHE A 33 1.42 -10.34 -11.95
C PHE A 33 0.59 -9.47 -12.91
N LYS A 34 -0.72 -9.73 -13.00
CA LYS A 34 -1.66 -9.04 -13.88
C LYS A 34 -2.69 -8.26 -13.07
N SER A 35 -2.22 -7.38 -12.19
CA SER A 35 -3.13 -6.50 -11.44
C SER A 35 -3.71 -5.44 -12.38
N PRO A 36 -5.05 -5.18 -12.35
CA PRO A 36 -5.66 -4.12 -13.16
C PRO A 36 -5.15 -2.73 -12.78
N TYR A 37 -4.66 -2.56 -11.55
CA TYR A 37 -4.14 -1.30 -11.04
C TYR A 37 -2.70 -1.00 -11.44
N ALA A 38 -1.96 -1.98 -11.96
CA ALA A 38 -0.53 -1.81 -12.23
C ALA A 38 -0.27 -0.72 -13.27
N ALA A 39 -1.14 -0.60 -14.27
CA ALA A 39 -1.05 0.41 -15.32
C ALA A 39 -1.38 1.83 -14.84
N GLU A 40 -2.00 1.97 -13.66
CA GLU A 40 -2.42 3.26 -13.10
C GLU A 40 -1.29 3.99 -12.36
N VAL A 41 -0.12 3.35 -12.21
CA VAL A 41 1.05 3.86 -11.52
C VAL A 41 2.18 4.07 -12.53
N ASP A 42 2.43 5.33 -12.89
CA ASP A 42 3.45 5.73 -13.87
C ASP A 42 4.87 5.75 -13.28
N ASP A 43 5.02 6.13 -12.01
CA ASP A 43 6.25 6.06 -11.23
C ASP A 43 6.07 5.18 -9.98
N VAL A 44 6.53 3.93 -10.10
CA VAL A 44 6.49 2.93 -9.03
C VAL A 44 7.26 3.39 -7.78
N SER A 45 8.38 4.08 -7.94
CA SER A 45 9.20 4.51 -6.80
C SER A 45 8.52 5.60 -5.99
N ARG A 46 7.87 6.55 -6.68
CA ARG A 46 7.03 7.60 -6.06
C ARG A 46 5.85 7.00 -5.32
N TYR A 47 5.14 6.05 -5.94
CA TYR A 47 3.99 5.38 -5.33
C TYR A 47 4.41 4.58 -4.09
N MET A 48 5.48 3.79 -4.21
CA MET A 48 6.01 3.01 -3.09
C MET A 48 6.46 3.89 -1.95
N ARG A 49 7.06 5.06 -2.21
CA ARG A 49 7.43 6.03 -1.18
C ARG A 49 6.20 6.51 -0.41
N LEU A 50 5.14 6.93 -1.10
CA LEU A 50 3.88 7.39 -0.50
C LEU A 50 3.30 6.32 0.44
N VAL A 51 3.09 5.10 -0.08
CA VAL A 51 2.52 3.99 0.68
C VAL A 51 3.43 3.61 1.85
N LYS A 52 4.75 3.49 1.61
CA LYS A 52 5.72 3.14 2.66
C LYS A 52 5.71 4.15 3.80
N THR A 53 5.72 5.45 3.51
CA THR A 53 5.69 6.50 4.55
C THR A 53 4.42 6.41 5.40
N ALA A 54 3.27 6.13 4.79
CA ALA A 54 2.04 5.92 5.55
C ALA A 54 2.14 4.70 6.49
N PHE A 55 2.55 3.55 5.97
CA PHE A 55 2.59 2.30 6.74
C PHE A 55 3.72 2.22 7.78
N GLN A 56 4.78 3.02 7.66
CA GLN A 56 5.78 3.21 8.72
C GLN A 56 5.14 3.68 10.04
N GLN A 57 4.03 4.43 9.95
CA GLN A 57 3.28 4.91 11.09
C GLN A 57 1.86 4.32 11.13
N ARG A 58 1.70 3.00 10.85
CA ARG A 58 0.41 2.29 10.69
C ARG A 58 -0.69 2.63 11.71
N ARG A 59 -0.32 2.90 12.97
CA ARG A 59 -1.28 3.18 14.06
C ARG A 59 -1.78 4.63 14.08
N LYS A 60 -1.14 5.54 13.35
CA LYS A 60 -1.51 6.95 13.25
C LYS A 60 -2.42 7.18 12.04
N LYS A 61 -3.27 8.21 12.17
CA LYS A 61 -4.07 8.74 11.07
C LYS A 61 -3.19 9.24 9.91
N LEU A 62 -3.70 9.20 8.69
CA LEU A 62 -2.96 9.57 7.48
C LEU A 62 -2.46 11.02 7.51
N ARG A 63 -3.25 11.94 8.07
CA ARG A 63 -2.84 13.34 8.28
C ARG A 63 -1.52 13.47 9.06
N ASN A 64 -1.25 12.52 9.95
CA ASN A 64 -0.04 12.51 10.77
C ASN A 64 1.08 11.71 10.11
N SER A 65 0.77 10.58 9.46
CA SER A 65 1.78 9.73 8.83
C SER A 65 2.34 10.32 7.53
N LEU A 66 1.54 11.10 6.80
CA LEU A 66 1.93 11.71 5.51
C LEU A 66 2.37 13.18 5.65
N ARG A 67 2.49 13.68 6.88
CA ARG A 67 2.96 15.04 7.14
C ARG A 67 4.35 15.25 6.55
N GLY A 68 4.51 16.27 5.70
CA GLY A 68 5.77 16.58 5.01
C GLY A 68 6.02 15.77 3.74
N VAL A 69 5.14 14.82 3.39
CA VAL A 69 5.13 14.16 2.08
C VAL A 69 3.99 14.71 1.23
N VAL A 70 2.81 14.80 1.83
CA VAL A 70 1.62 15.37 1.20
C VAL A 70 1.42 16.77 1.77
N ASP A 71 1.30 17.76 0.89
CA ASP A 71 0.79 19.06 1.27
C ASP A 71 -0.75 18.98 1.31
N PHE A 72 -1.31 19.04 2.52
CA PHE A 72 -2.75 18.93 2.73
C PHE A 72 -3.51 20.19 2.30
N SER A 73 -2.82 21.32 2.06
CA SER A 73 -3.44 22.54 1.56
C SER A 73 -3.69 22.49 0.05
N SER A 74 -2.83 21.81 -0.72
CA SER A 74 -3.07 21.45 -2.12
C SER A 74 -3.87 20.15 -2.28
N ALA A 75 -3.83 19.24 -1.31
CA ALA A 75 -4.59 17.96 -1.34
C ALA A 75 -6.10 18.11 -1.04
N ILE A 76 -6.63 19.33 -0.95
CA ILE A 76 -8.06 19.63 -0.75
C ILE A 76 -8.93 19.11 -1.92
N ALA A 77 -8.35 18.88 -3.10
CA ALA A 77 -9.10 18.52 -4.31
C ALA A 77 -9.63 17.06 -4.37
N CYS A 78 -9.24 16.16 -3.45
CA CYS A 78 -9.47 14.71 -3.63
C CYS A 78 -10.68 14.12 -2.91
N ASN A 79 -11.42 14.88 -2.11
CA ASN A 79 -12.46 14.34 -1.22
C ASN A 79 -11.98 13.09 -0.44
N PHE A 80 -10.72 13.14 0.01
CA PHE A 80 -10.04 12.01 0.64
C PHE A 80 -10.02 12.19 2.15
N ASP A 81 -10.50 11.19 2.89
CA ASP A 81 -10.53 11.22 4.35
C ASP A 81 -9.15 10.85 4.95
N PHE A 82 -8.39 11.88 5.32
CA PHE A 82 -7.08 11.75 5.96
C PHE A 82 -7.14 11.41 7.47
N ASP A 83 -8.34 11.32 8.06
CA ASP A 83 -8.51 10.89 9.46
C ASP A 83 -8.52 9.37 9.63
N ARG A 84 -8.48 8.61 8.53
CA ARG A 84 -8.36 7.14 8.53
C ARG A 84 -6.91 6.69 8.71
N ARG A 85 -6.73 5.43 9.11
CA ARG A 85 -5.43 4.76 9.15
C ARG A 85 -5.06 4.16 7.78
N PRO A 86 -3.77 3.96 7.48
CA PRO A 86 -3.31 3.42 6.19
C PRO A 86 -3.97 2.09 5.82
N GLU A 87 -4.17 1.20 6.79
CA GLU A 87 -4.82 -0.12 6.62
C GLU A 87 -6.31 -0.06 6.25
N GLN A 88 -6.96 1.11 6.41
CA GLN A 88 -8.37 1.29 6.09
C GLN A 88 -8.59 1.79 4.65
N ILE A 89 -7.52 2.12 3.93
CA ILE A 89 -7.58 2.71 2.59
C ILE A 89 -7.49 1.61 1.54
N SER A 90 -8.43 1.63 0.60
CA SER A 90 -8.45 0.72 -0.56
C SER A 90 -7.35 1.04 -1.57
N ILE A 91 -7.07 0.09 -2.48
CA ILE A 91 -6.03 0.28 -3.51
C ILE A 91 -6.40 1.43 -4.46
N GLU A 92 -7.68 1.52 -4.83
CA GLU A 92 -8.25 2.58 -5.66
C GLU A 92 -8.06 3.95 -5.02
N GLN A 93 -8.33 4.04 -3.71
CA GLN A 93 -8.11 5.28 -2.95
C GLN A 93 -6.63 5.64 -2.89
N TRP A 94 -5.72 4.67 -2.73
CA TRP A 94 -4.28 4.92 -2.79
C TRP A 94 -3.83 5.44 -4.16
N ILE A 95 -4.35 4.87 -5.25
CA ILE A 95 -4.05 5.31 -6.62
C ILE A 95 -4.60 6.71 -6.87
N ASN A 96 -5.82 6.98 -6.43
CA ASN A 96 -6.43 8.30 -6.54
C ASN A 96 -5.58 9.36 -5.81
N LEU A 97 -5.20 9.08 -4.56
CA LEU A 97 -4.31 9.96 -3.80
C LEU A 97 -2.97 10.15 -4.52
N TYR A 98 -2.39 9.09 -5.07
CA TYR A 98 -1.12 9.13 -5.79
C TYR A 98 -1.18 10.03 -7.04
N LYS A 99 -2.24 9.90 -7.83
CA LYS A 99 -2.42 10.66 -9.09
C LYS A 99 -2.63 12.15 -8.86
N ASN A 100 -3.39 12.48 -7.81
CA ASN A 100 -3.76 13.86 -7.51
C ASN A 100 -2.78 14.56 -6.56
N TRP A 101 -1.86 13.82 -5.96
CA TRP A 101 -0.79 14.37 -5.15
C TRP A 101 0.34 14.90 -6.04
N ILE A 102 0.56 16.22 -5.94
CA ILE A 102 1.73 16.87 -6.52
C ILE A 102 2.87 16.75 -5.49
N PRO A 103 3.97 16.04 -5.80
CA PRO A 103 5.11 16.00 -4.91
C PRO A 103 5.72 17.41 -4.80
N PRO A 104 6.18 17.84 -3.61
CA PRO A 104 6.95 19.07 -3.51
C PRO A 104 8.15 18.96 -4.47
N GLU A 105 8.35 20.00 -5.29
CA GLU A 105 9.48 20.04 -6.21
C GLU A 105 10.76 19.69 -5.46
N LYS A 106 11.55 18.78 -6.03
CA LYS A 106 12.91 18.55 -5.54
C LYS A 106 13.63 19.88 -5.74
N ASN A 107 13.84 20.64 -4.67
CA ASN A 107 14.94 21.58 -4.62
C ASN A 107 16.22 20.75 -4.79
N CYS A 108 16.70 20.68 -6.04
CA CYS A 108 18.07 20.30 -6.34
C CYS A 108 19.01 21.40 -5.82
#